data_AF-A0A0D1YIH6-F1
#
_entry.id   AF-A0A0D1YIH6-F1
#
_cell.length_a   1.000
_cell.length_b   1.000
_cell.length_c   1.000
_cell.angle_alpha   90.00
_cell.angle_beta   90.00
_cell.angle_gamma   90.00
#
_symmetry.space_group_name_H-M   'P 1'
#
loop_
_entity.id
_entity.type
_entity.pdbx_description
1 polymer ?
#
loop_
_entity_poly.entity_id
_entity_poly.type
_entity_poly.pdbx_seq_one_letter_code
_entity_poly.pdbx_strand_id
1 'polypeptide(L)'
;MGPVESEEDLQEYLRSPASPHGFNSTEDYDKALAKAKSILEVPHRVVFTHGDFKAHNILIDYEGHLSGFLDWESAGWCPEYWEFTTAMRFGRGSWWYQVASSLGGIQYLTELECDVALNSLTVDSYIGM
;
A
#
# COMPACT_ATOMS: atom_id res chain seq x y z
N MET A 1 -4.48 2.33 -12.15
CA MET A 1 -5.28 3.08 -11.15
C MET A 1 -5.37 4.53 -11.58
N GLY A 2 -6.55 5.14 -11.54
CA GLY A 2 -6.73 6.59 -11.76
C GLY A 2 -7.26 7.03 -13.13
N PRO A 3 -7.52 8.35 -13.30
CA PRO A 3 -7.25 9.40 -12.30
C PRO A 3 -8.31 9.45 -11.19
N VAL A 4 -7.85 9.58 -9.95
CA VAL A 4 -8.67 9.88 -8.76
C VAL A 4 -8.54 11.37 -8.46
N GLU A 5 -9.65 12.07 -8.20
CA GLU A 5 -9.67 13.54 -8.09
C GLU A 5 -9.27 14.04 -6.70
N SER A 6 -9.38 13.19 -5.68
CA SER A 6 -8.98 13.47 -4.29
C SER A 6 -8.48 12.22 -3.57
N GLU A 7 -7.82 12.42 -2.42
CA GLU A 7 -7.43 11.32 -1.53
C GLU A 7 -8.67 10.62 -0.95
N GLU A 8 -9.73 11.37 -0.66
CA GLU A 8 -11.01 10.83 -0.21
C GLU A 8 -11.62 9.87 -1.23
N ASP A 9 -11.64 10.24 -2.52
CA ASP A 9 -12.19 9.40 -3.59
C ASP A 9 -11.38 8.10 -3.75
N LEU A 10 -10.05 8.20 -3.68
CA LEU A 10 -9.17 7.02 -3.69
C LEU A 10 -9.51 6.08 -2.53
N GLN A 11 -9.66 6.63 -1.34
CA GLN A 11 -9.93 5.86 -0.14
C GLN A 11 -11.33 5.24 -0.15
N GLU A 12 -12.32 5.92 -0.69
CA GLU A 12 -13.65 5.35 -0.92
C GLU A 12 -13.59 4.20 -1.93
N TYR A 13 -12.91 4.40 -3.06
CA TYR A 13 -12.70 3.36 -4.07
C TYR A 13 -12.04 2.12 -3.48
N LEU A 14 -10.93 2.30 -2.75
CA LEU A 14 -10.18 1.21 -2.14
C LEU A 14 -10.99 0.43 -1.10
N ARG A 15 -11.91 1.08 -0.39
CA ARG A 15 -12.78 0.44 0.60
C ARG A 15 -14.07 -0.12 0.02
N SER A 16 -14.41 0.20 -1.23
CA SER A 16 -15.64 -0.27 -1.86
C SER A 16 -15.83 -1.81 -1.82
N PRO A 17 -14.79 -2.66 -1.88
CA PRO A 17 -14.96 -4.10 -1.78
C PRO A 17 -14.82 -4.63 -0.34
N ALA A 18 -14.84 -3.76 0.68
CA ALA A 18 -14.70 -4.16 2.07
C ALA A 18 -15.83 -5.11 2.50
N SER A 19 -15.44 -6.24 3.09
CA SER A 19 -16.34 -7.34 3.45
C SER A 19 -16.10 -7.79 4.90
N PRO A 20 -17.15 -8.12 5.66
CA PRO A 20 -17.00 -8.71 6.99
C PRO A 20 -16.70 -10.21 6.95
N HIS A 21 -16.73 -10.85 5.77
CA HIS A 21 -16.66 -12.32 5.64
C HIS A 21 -15.36 -12.92 6.18
N GLY A 22 -14.24 -12.22 6.04
CA GLY A 22 -12.93 -12.64 6.57
C GLY A 22 -12.75 -12.45 8.09
N PHE A 23 -13.73 -11.94 8.82
CA PHE A 23 -13.61 -11.58 10.24
C PHE A 23 -14.37 -12.56 11.15
N ASN A 24 -13.80 -12.84 12.32
CA ASN A 24 -14.41 -13.72 13.33
C ASN A 24 -15.54 -13.03 14.11
N SER A 25 -15.59 -11.69 14.11
CA SER A 25 -16.57 -10.89 14.82
C SER A 25 -16.82 -9.54 14.14
N THR A 26 -17.99 -8.96 14.38
CA THR A 26 -18.31 -7.60 13.94
C THR A 26 -17.39 -6.56 14.59
N GLU A 27 -16.99 -6.78 15.85
CA GLU A 27 -16.09 -5.87 16.57
C GLU A 27 -14.70 -5.80 15.90
N ASP A 28 -14.17 -6.93 15.43
CA ASP A 28 -12.88 -6.97 14.72
C ASP A 28 -12.97 -6.28 13.36
N TYR A 29 -14.08 -6.45 12.65
CA TYR A 29 -14.36 -5.74 11.40
C TYR A 29 -14.43 -4.23 11.63
N ASP A 30 -15.18 -3.78 12.64
CA ASP A 30 -15.34 -2.36 12.96
C ASP A 30 -14.00 -1.72 13.35
N LYS A 31 -13.17 -2.44 14.11
CA LYS A 31 -11.81 -2.01 14.45
C LYS A 31 -10.93 -1.85 13.21
N ALA A 32 -10.94 -2.83 12.30
CA ALA A 32 -10.17 -2.75 11.06
C ALA A 32 -10.66 -1.60 10.18
N LEU A 33 -11.97 -1.41 10.07
CA LEU A 33 -12.58 -0.31 9.32
C LEU A 33 -12.21 1.06 9.92
N ALA A 34 -12.24 1.20 11.24
CA ALA A 34 -11.82 2.42 11.92
C ALA A 34 -10.33 2.72 11.65
N LYS A 35 -9.46 1.70 11.76
CA LYS A 35 -8.02 1.85 11.48
C LYS A 35 -7.74 2.18 10.01
N ALA A 36 -8.46 1.58 9.06
CA ALA A 36 -8.31 1.93 7.65
C ALA A 36 -8.77 3.37 7.36
N LYS A 37 -9.75 3.90 8.10
CA LYS A 37 -10.25 5.27 7.95
C LYS A 37 -9.31 6.33 8.51
N SER A 38 -8.50 6.01 9.53
CA SER A 38 -7.58 6.99 10.14
C SER A 38 -6.49 7.47 9.18
N ILE A 39 -6.32 6.83 8.01
CA ILE A 39 -5.40 7.32 6.96
C ILE A 39 -5.73 8.76 6.50
N LEU A 40 -7.00 9.17 6.58
CA LEU A 40 -7.45 10.52 6.19
C LEU A 40 -7.20 11.59 7.27
N GLU A 41 -6.70 11.21 8.46
CA GLU A 41 -6.37 12.17 9.52
C GLU A 41 -5.08 12.94 9.22
N VAL A 42 -4.23 12.39 8.35
CA VAL A 42 -2.97 12.98 7.92
C VAL A 42 -3.09 13.34 6.44
N PRO A 43 -2.92 14.60 6.05
CA PRO A 43 -2.90 14.96 4.63
C PRO A 43 -1.60 14.48 3.99
N HIS A 44 -1.70 13.83 2.83
CA HIS A 44 -0.53 13.36 2.10
C HIS A 44 -0.31 14.13 0.81
N ARG A 45 0.96 14.24 0.41
CA ARG A 45 1.28 14.79 -0.91
C ARG A 45 0.94 13.77 -1.99
N VAL A 46 0.23 14.20 -3.02
CA VAL A 46 0.02 13.39 -4.23
C VAL A 46 1.27 13.49 -5.10
N VAL A 47 1.90 12.36 -5.37
CA VAL A 47 3.12 12.25 -6.16
C VAL A 47 2.98 11.13 -7.20
N PHE A 48 3.82 11.14 -8.23
CA PHE A 48 3.88 10.03 -9.16
C PHE A 48 4.64 8.87 -8.50
N THR A 49 3.95 7.76 -8.28
CA THR A 49 4.47 6.53 -7.65
C THR A 49 4.60 5.42 -8.68
N HIS A 50 5.53 4.51 -8.46
CA HIS A 50 5.70 3.27 -9.21
C HIS A 50 4.54 2.30 -8.94
N GLY A 51 4.07 2.23 -7.69
CA GLY A 51 2.90 1.44 -7.30
C GLY A 51 3.20 -0.05 -7.04
N ASP A 52 4.24 -0.60 -7.68
CA ASP A 52 4.77 -1.95 -7.40
C ASP A 52 6.28 -1.95 -7.12
N PHE A 53 6.72 -1.19 -6.10
CA PHE A 53 8.13 -1.10 -5.73
C PHE A 53 8.61 -2.36 -5.00
N LYS A 54 9.03 -3.35 -5.79
CA LYS A 54 9.53 -4.66 -5.34
C LYS A 54 10.92 -4.93 -5.89
N ALA A 55 11.70 -5.73 -5.16
CA ALA A 55 13.07 -6.05 -5.53
C ALA A 55 13.23 -6.60 -6.97
N HIS A 56 12.26 -7.36 -7.47
CA HIS A 56 12.32 -7.94 -8.82
C HIS A 56 12.05 -6.93 -9.94
N ASN A 57 11.54 -5.74 -9.60
CA ASN A 57 11.31 -4.62 -10.51
C ASN A 57 12.50 -3.64 -10.55
N ILE A 58 13.59 -3.94 -9.85
CA ILE A 58 14.80 -3.09 -9.78
C ILE A 58 15.94 -3.75 -10.53
N LEU A 59 16.49 -3.04 -11.51
CA LEU A 59 17.65 -3.51 -12.27
C LEU A 59 18.94 -2.96 -11.67
N ILE A 60 19.89 -3.86 -11.47
CA ILE A 60 21.26 -3.56 -11.04
C ILE A 60 22.20 -3.97 -12.17
N ASP A 61 23.13 -3.09 -12.55
CA ASP A 61 24.14 -3.40 -13.57
C ASP A 61 25.25 -4.32 -13.03
N TYR A 62 26.21 -4.66 -13.90
CA TYR A 62 27.33 -5.53 -13.54
C TYR A 62 28.31 -4.88 -12.54
N GLU A 63 28.24 -3.57 -12.33
CA GLU A 63 29.06 -2.81 -11.39
C GLU A 63 28.38 -2.66 -10.02
N GLY A 64 27.12 -3.13 -9.89
CA GLY A 64 26.34 -3.02 -8.67
C GLY A 64 25.57 -1.71 -8.54
N HIS A 65 25.43 -0.92 -9.61
CA HIS A 65 24.68 0.33 -9.60
C HIS A 65 23.23 0.13 -10.05
N LEU A 66 22.33 0.94 -9.50
CA LEU A 66 20.96 1.04 -9.98
C LEU A 66 20.95 1.48 -11.44
N SER A 67 20.37 0.65 -12.31
CA SER A 67 20.34 0.88 -13.77
C SER A 67 18.93 1.11 -14.31
N GLY A 68 17.88 0.77 -13.56
CA GLY A 68 16.51 1.06 -13.96
C GLY A 68 15.43 0.45 -13.08
N PHE A 69 14.19 0.83 -13.38
CA PHE A 69 12.96 0.29 -12.80
C PHE A 69 12.08 -0.28 -13.90
N LEU A 70 11.49 -1.44 -13.64
CA LEU A 70 10.60 -2.17 -14.54
C LEU A 70 9.17 -2.18 -14.00
N ASP A 71 8.23 -2.53 -14.86
CA ASP A 71 6.84 -2.81 -14.48
C ASP A 71 6.04 -1.61 -13.94
N TRP A 72 5.96 -0.58 -14.78
CA TRP A 72 5.24 0.67 -14.50
C TRP A 72 3.73 0.57 -14.72
N GLU A 73 3.15 -0.62 -14.91
CA GLU A 73 1.71 -0.77 -15.20
C GLU A 73 0.82 -0.35 -14.01
N SER A 74 1.37 -0.44 -12.80
CA SER A 74 0.73 0.00 -11.56
C SER A 74 1.02 1.46 -11.21
N ALA A 75 1.81 2.16 -12.02
CA ALA A 75 2.24 3.51 -11.74
C ALA A 75 1.07 4.51 -11.84
N GLY A 76 1.12 5.54 -11.01
CA GLY A 76 0.07 6.53 -10.95
C GLY A 76 0.32 7.64 -9.94
N TRP A 77 -0.54 8.65 -9.99
CA TRP A 77 -0.57 9.73 -9.01
C TRP A 77 -1.28 9.24 -7.75
N CYS A 78 -0.50 8.96 -6.71
CA CYS A 78 -0.96 8.40 -5.44
C CYS A 78 -0.38 9.20 -4.27
N PRO A 79 -0.96 9.08 -3.06
CA PRO A 79 -0.33 9.57 -1.85
C PRO A 79 1.10 9.06 -1.68
N GLU A 80 2.01 9.90 -1.19
CA GLU A 80 3.43 9.58 -1.06
C GLU A 80 3.76 8.37 -0.19
N TYR A 81 2.88 8.02 0.77
CA TYR A 81 3.05 6.82 1.59
C TYR A 81 2.88 5.52 0.77
N TRP A 82 2.12 5.58 -0.32
CA TRP A 82 1.65 4.42 -1.09
C TRP A 82 2.80 3.53 -1.56
N GLU A 83 3.89 4.13 -2.01
CA GLU A 83 5.08 3.42 -2.50
C GLU A 83 5.67 2.49 -1.42
N PHE A 84 5.75 2.99 -0.19
CA PHE A 84 6.34 2.25 0.91
C PHE A 84 5.35 1.26 1.51
N THR A 85 4.07 1.64 1.67
CA THR A 85 3.09 0.74 2.27
C THR A 85 2.85 -0.48 1.39
N THR A 86 2.73 -0.33 0.06
CA THR A 86 2.61 -1.49 -0.84
C THR A 86 3.88 -2.34 -0.82
N ALA A 87 5.07 -1.73 -0.83
CA ALA A 87 6.35 -2.43 -0.73
C ALA A 87 6.45 -3.27 0.55
N MET A 88 6.00 -2.74 1.68
CA MET A 88 6.17 -3.27 3.04
C MET A 88 4.96 -4.04 3.58
N ARG A 89 3.81 -4.02 2.89
CA ARG A 89 2.55 -4.66 3.32
C ARG A 89 2.72 -6.11 3.78
N PHE A 90 3.58 -6.85 3.06
CA PHE A 90 3.84 -8.26 3.32
C PHE A 90 5.29 -8.51 3.75
N GLY A 91 5.49 -9.62 4.47
CA GLY A 91 6.81 -10.09 4.82
C GLY A 91 7.57 -9.14 5.74
N ARG A 92 6.99 -8.74 6.88
CA ARG A 92 7.65 -7.90 7.91
C ARG A 92 9.04 -8.41 8.34
N GLY A 93 9.29 -9.71 8.25
CA GLY A 93 10.60 -10.33 8.53
C GLY A 93 11.51 -10.49 7.31
N SER A 94 11.07 -10.08 6.12
CA SER A 94 11.83 -10.24 4.87
C SER A 94 12.95 -9.22 4.75
N TRP A 95 13.97 -9.55 3.97
CA TRP A 95 15.04 -8.62 3.65
C TRP A 95 14.51 -7.37 2.91
N TRP A 96 13.53 -7.53 2.02
CA TRP A 96 12.96 -6.41 1.25
C TRP A 96 12.25 -5.42 2.15
N TYR A 97 11.49 -5.90 3.14
CA TYR A 97 10.87 -5.04 4.14
C TYR A 97 11.91 -4.17 4.86
N GLN A 98 13.05 -4.76 5.24
CA GLN A 98 14.13 -4.03 5.92
C GLN A 98 14.77 -2.97 5.01
N VAL A 99 14.95 -3.28 3.72
CA VAL A 99 15.46 -2.33 2.73
C VAL A 99 14.47 -1.19 2.50
N ALA A 100 13.20 -1.48 2.21
CA ALA A 100 12.17 -0.45 2.03
C ALA A 100 11.99 0.43 3.28
N SER A 101 12.06 -0.17 4.47
CA SER A 101 12.08 0.57 5.74
C SER A 101 13.24 1.56 5.80
N SER A 102 14.45 1.10 5.45
CA SER A 102 15.68 1.90 5.50
C SER A 102 15.73 3.00 4.43
N LEU A 103 15.07 2.80 3.29
CA LEU A 103 14.97 3.80 2.21
C LEU A 103 14.02 4.96 2.52
N GLY A 104 13.21 4.85 3.57
CA GLY A 104 12.26 5.90 3.96
C GLY A 104 10.95 5.37 4.53
N GLY A 105 10.67 4.07 4.44
CA GLY A 105 9.40 3.49 4.88
C GLY A 105 9.13 3.60 6.39
N ILE A 106 10.16 3.82 7.22
CA ILE A 106 10.00 4.01 8.68
C ILE A 106 9.08 5.19 9.02
N GLN A 107 9.03 6.23 8.19
CA GLN A 107 8.18 7.39 8.46
C GLN A 107 6.69 7.13 8.19
N TYR A 108 6.36 6.02 7.50
CA TYR A 108 5.00 5.66 7.10
C TYR A 108 4.45 4.43 7.83
N LEU A 109 4.95 4.13 9.04
CA LEU A 109 4.52 2.93 9.77
C LEU A 109 3.05 3.00 10.20
N THR A 110 2.53 4.19 10.50
CA THR A 110 1.12 4.38 10.86
C THR A 110 0.21 4.12 9.65
N GLU A 111 0.60 4.62 8.50
CA GLU A 111 -0.04 4.47 7.20
C GLU A 111 0.01 3.01 6.76
N LEU A 112 1.14 2.33 7.00
CA LEU A 112 1.28 0.89 6.76
C LEU A 112 0.28 0.08 7.60
N GLU A 113 0.04 0.46 8.86
CA GLU A 113 -0.99 -0.21 9.66
C GLU A 113 -2.40 0.04 9.10
N CYS A 114 -2.68 1.24 8.58
CA CYS A 114 -3.94 1.54 7.92
C CYS A 114 -4.10 0.73 6.63
N ASP A 115 -3.05 0.60 5.82
CA ASP A 115 -2.99 -0.17 4.58
C ASP A 115 -3.14 -1.68 4.83
N VAL A 116 -2.54 -2.21 5.89
CA VAL A 116 -2.73 -3.61 6.31
C VAL A 116 -4.18 -3.85 6.76
N ALA A 117 -4.76 -2.93 7.53
CA ALA A 117 -6.16 -3.01 7.92
C ALA A 117 -7.09 -2.96 6.69
N LEU A 118 -6.82 -2.05 5.74
CA LEU A 118 -7.53 -1.97 4.47
C LEU A 118 -7.44 -3.30 3.70
N ASN A 119 -6.24 -3.87 3.56
CA ASN A 119 -6.05 -5.16 2.89
C ASN A 119 -6.83 -6.31 3.55
N SER A 120 -6.95 -6.33 4.89
CA SER A 120 -7.76 -7.34 5.58
C SER A 120 -9.27 -7.21 5.30
N LEU A 121 -9.74 -5.98 5.04
CA LEU A 121 -11.15 -5.73 4.71
C LEU A 121 -11.47 -6.17 3.27
N THR A 122 -10.49 -6.11 2.38
CA THR A 122 -10.71 -6.29 0.93
C THR A 122 -10.15 -7.60 0.38
N VAL A 123 -9.58 -8.46 1.22
CA VAL A 123 -8.92 -9.70 0.80
C VAL A 123 -9.83 -10.61 -0.05
N ASP A 124 -11.13 -10.60 0.23
CA ASP A 124 -12.13 -11.41 -0.48
C ASP A 124 -12.31 -10.98 -1.95
N SER A 125 -11.96 -9.73 -2.27
CA SER A 125 -12.06 -9.19 -3.64
C SER A 125 -11.07 -9.82 -4.62
N TYR A 126 -9.99 -10.42 -4.11
CA TYR A 126 -8.99 -11.13 -4.92
C TYR A 126 -9.38 -12.58 -5.24
N ILE A 127 -10.38 -13.15 -4.53
CA ILE A 127 -10.75 -14.58 -4.64
C ILE A 127 -11.69 -14.84 -5.85
N GLY A 128 -12.23 -13.78 -6.47
CA GLY A 128 -13.16 -13.85 -7.60
C GLY A 128 -12.57 -13.56 -8.99
N MET A 129 -11.25 -13.39 -9.13
CA MET A 129 -10.57 -13.16 -10.42
C MET A 129 -9.94 -14.43 -11.00
#